data_AF-A0A8T5ENL2-F1
#
_entry.id   AF-A0A8T5ENL2-F1
#
_cell.length_a   1.000
_cell.length_b   1.000
_cell.length_c   1.000
_cell.angle_alpha   90.00
_cell.angle_beta   90.00
_cell.angle_gamma   90.00
#
_symmetry.space_group_name_H-M   'P 1'
#
loop_
_entity.id
_entity.type
_entity.pdbx_description
1 polymer ?
#
loop_
_entity_poly.entity_id
_entity_poly.type
_entity_poly.pdbx_seq_one_letter_code
_entity_poly.pdbx_strand_id
1 'polypeptide(L)'
;MAKPSVNQLNELNGLRDFVIEVMSAMEVWSDNELTNLTAIKLGVLRKNATQRHGVTRWKRGVRNPSAPEQVEVIDLHPRLLNADWKPYAAWVMHHELVHALGYTAHDSTFRSLEELWPSPKSGKMGSSFTEMLRKEKSSWLWVCNTCEKEYPRQKAGKGRYLCRICRTVLVDLPNKASQ
;
A
#
# COMPACT_ATOMS: atom_id res chain seq x y z
N MET A 1 -16.39 -2.74 5.57
CA MET A 1 -15.08 -2.10 5.31
C MET A 1 -14.78 -1.15 6.46
N ALA A 2 -13.52 -0.77 6.68
CA ALA A 2 -13.25 0.31 7.65
C ALA A 2 -13.78 1.62 7.05
N LYS A 3 -14.41 2.47 7.86
CA LYS A 3 -14.89 3.78 7.40
C LYS A 3 -13.76 4.80 7.63
N PRO A 4 -13.38 5.60 6.62
CA PRO A 4 -12.44 6.69 6.84
C PRO A 4 -13.06 7.75 7.76
N SER A 5 -12.22 8.43 8.54
CA SER A 5 -12.63 9.69 9.17
C SER A 5 -12.74 10.80 8.12
N VAL A 6 -13.39 11.92 8.47
CA VAL A 6 -13.49 13.08 7.57
C VAL A 6 -12.11 13.56 7.14
N ASN A 7 -11.16 13.66 8.07
CA ASN A 7 -9.79 14.07 7.74
C ASN A 7 -9.10 13.08 6.81
N GLN A 8 -9.27 11.77 7.03
CA GLN A 8 -8.69 10.76 6.12
C GLN A 8 -9.28 10.85 4.72
N LEU A 9 -10.58 11.11 4.61
CA LEU A 9 -11.23 11.28 3.31
C LEU A 9 -10.72 12.54 2.59
N ASN A 10 -10.50 13.65 3.31
CA ASN A 10 -9.92 14.86 2.74
C ASN A 10 -8.49 14.62 2.25
N GLU A 11 -7.64 13.95 3.04
CA GLU A 11 -6.28 13.57 2.63
C GLU A 11 -6.29 12.66 1.39
N LEU A 12 -7.21 11.70 1.33
CA LEU A 12 -7.37 10.80 0.18
C LEU A 12 -7.79 11.55 -1.09
N ASN A 13 -8.76 12.48 -0.97
CA ASN A 13 -9.19 13.30 -2.10
C ASN A 13 -8.06 14.19 -2.61
N GLY A 14 -7.38 14.92 -1.71
CA GLY A 14 -6.23 15.74 -2.11
C GLY A 14 -5.09 14.92 -2.72
N LEU A 15 -4.85 13.71 -2.22
CA LEU A 15 -3.89 12.77 -2.81
C LEU A 15 -4.29 12.33 -4.22
N ARG A 16 -5.58 11.99 -4.43
CA ARG A 16 -6.09 11.61 -5.75
C ARG A 16 -5.95 12.77 -6.72
N ASP A 17 -6.37 13.96 -6.33
CA ASP A 17 -6.36 15.14 -7.21
C ASP A 17 -4.92 15.47 -7.64
N PHE A 18 -3.96 15.41 -6.71
CA PHE A 18 -2.53 15.52 -7.02
C PHE A 18 -2.05 14.42 -8.00
N VAL A 19 -2.43 13.17 -7.79
CA VAL A 19 -2.01 12.06 -8.66
C VAL A 19 -2.62 12.20 -10.05
N ILE A 20 -3.88 12.61 -10.16
CA ILE A 20 -4.54 12.85 -11.46
C ILE A 20 -3.87 14.00 -12.20
N GLU A 21 -3.48 15.07 -11.52
CA GLU A 21 -2.71 16.17 -12.12
C GLU A 21 -1.37 15.67 -12.70
N VAL A 22 -0.65 14.84 -11.94
CA VAL A 22 0.60 14.22 -12.42
C VAL A 22 0.35 13.26 -13.59
N MET A 23 -0.73 12.47 -13.55
CA MET A 23 -1.12 11.57 -14.64
C MET A 23 -1.48 12.34 -15.92
N SER A 24 -2.14 13.49 -15.82
CA SER A 24 -2.44 14.36 -16.97
C SER A 24 -1.17 14.79 -17.69
N ALA A 25 -0.12 15.14 -16.95
CA ALA A 25 1.18 15.51 -17.50
C ALA A 25 1.97 14.35 -18.16
N MET A 26 1.51 13.10 -18.04
CA MET A 26 2.14 11.94 -18.70
C MET A 26 1.75 11.81 -20.18
N GLU A 27 0.69 12.50 -20.62
CA GLU A 27 0.18 12.47 -22.01
C GLU A 27 -0.19 11.07 -22.53
N VAL A 28 -0.44 10.11 -21.63
CA VAL A 28 -0.89 8.74 -21.96
C VAL A 28 -2.40 8.58 -21.82
N TRP A 29 -3.03 9.42 -21.00
CA TRP A 29 -4.44 9.32 -20.63
C TRP A 29 -5.24 10.44 -21.26
N SER A 30 -6.47 10.14 -21.69
CA SER A 30 -7.40 11.18 -22.12
C SER A 30 -8.01 11.93 -20.93
N ASP A 31 -8.40 13.19 -21.15
CA ASP A 31 -9.07 14.00 -20.13
C ASP A 31 -10.36 13.34 -19.61
N ASN A 32 -11.08 12.63 -20.48
CA ASN A 32 -12.30 11.91 -20.10
C ASN A 32 -12.00 10.75 -19.15
N GLU A 33 -10.96 9.95 -19.42
CA GLU A 33 -10.53 8.87 -18.52
C GLU A 33 -10.15 9.42 -17.15
N LEU A 34 -9.33 10.48 -17.11
CA LEU A 34 -8.89 11.11 -15.87
C LEU A 34 -10.04 11.75 -15.10
N THR A 35 -10.99 12.37 -15.79
CA THR A 35 -12.20 12.93 -15.17
C THR A 35 -13.02 11.84 -14.49
N ASN A 36 -13.19 10.68 -15.12
CA ASN A 36 -13.99 9.59 -14.56
C ASN A 36 -13.35 8.98 -13.29
N LEU A 37 -12.02 9.06 -13.14
CA LEU A 37 -11.33 8.65 -11.91
C LEU A 37 -11.72 9.51 -10.70
N THR A 38 -12.10 10.78 -10.89
CA THR A 38 -12.50 11.68 -9.79
C THR A 38 -13.82 11.24 -9.12
N ALA A 39 -14.66 10.49 -9.83
CA ALA A 39 -15.93 9.99 -9.32
C ALA A 39 -15.78 8.71 -8.49
N ILE A 40 -14.61 8.07 -8.51
CA ILE A 40 -14.36 6.84 -7.74
C ILE A 40 -14.38 7.15 -6.25
N LYS A 41 -15.13 6.34 -5.49
CA LYS A 41 -15.16 6.43 -4.03
C LYS A 41 -13.80 6.05 -3.46
N LEU A 42 -13.34 6.80 -2.46
CA LEU A 42 -12.12 6.51 -1.72
C LEU A 42 -12.45 5.98 -0.33
N GLY A 43 -11.64 5.04 0.14
CA GLY A 43 -11.80 4.38 1.43
C GLY A 43 -10.47 4.05 2.08
N VAL A 44 -10.54 3.36 3.22
CA VAL A 44 -9.35 2.90 3.94
C VAL A 44 -9.40 1.41 4.23
N LEU A 45 -8.23 0.79 4.13
CA LEU A 45 -8.01 -0.56 4.61
C LEU A 45 -8.13 -0.63 6.13
N ARG A 46 -8.30 -1.84 6.67
CA ARG A 46 -8.21 -2.06 8.11
C ARG A 46 -6.79 -1.71 8.58
N LYS A 47 -6.68 -0.99 9.70
CA LYS A 47 -5.40 -0.56 10.30
C LYS A 47 -4.38 -1.67 10.58
N ASN A 48 -4.84 -2.92 10.66
CA ASN A 48 -4.02 -4.09 10.98
C ASN A 48 -3.60 -4.91 9.74
N ALA A 49 -3.91 -4.42 8.53
CA ALA A 49 -3.39 -4.96 7.28
C ALA A 49 -1.88 -4.65 7.21
N THR A 50 -1.06 -5.65 6.89
CA THR A 50 0.41 -5.53 6.89
C THR A 50 1.05 -5.94 5.56
N GLN A 51 0.24 -6.30 4.57
CA GLN A 51 0.70 -6.79 3.27
C GLN A 51 0.09 -6.03 2.10
N ARG A 52 -1.12 -5.50 2.29
CA ARG A 52 -1.88 -4.79 1.27
C ARG A 52 -1.86 -3.31 1.63
N HIS A 53 -1.44 -2.47 0.69
CA HIS A 53 -1.25 -1.03 0.89
C HIS A 53 -2.28 -0.20 0.14
N GLY A 54 -2.70 -0.68 -1.03
CA GLY A 54 -3.85 -0.21 -1.79
C GLY A 54 -4.70 -1.39 -2.24
N VAL A 55 -5.95 -1.12 -2.64
CA VAL A 55 -6.75 -2.05 -3.44
C VAL A 55 -7.88 -1.33 -4.14
N THR A 56 -8.03 -1.66 -5.42
CA THR A 56 -9.18 -1.34 -6.24
C THR A 56 -10.22 -2.45 -6.12
N ARG A 57 -11.43 -2.11 -5.69
CA ARG A 57 -12.56 -3.05 -5.57
C ARG A 57 -13.58 -2.74 -6.64
N TRP A 58 -14.06 -3.79 -7.30
CA TRP A 58 -15.03 -3.69 -8.40
C TRP A 58 -16.45 -3.88 -7.88
N LYS A 59 -17.42 -3.24 -8.55
CA LYS A 59 -18.84 -3.44 -8.30
C LYS A 59 -19.21 -4.92 -8.45
N ARG A 60 -20.15 -5.39 -7.63
CA ARG A 60 -20.62 -6.78 -7.65
C ARG A 60 -21.09 -7.18 -9.06
N GLY A 61 -20.58 -8.30 -9.56
CA GLY A 61 -20.94 -8.85 -10.87
C GLY A 61 -19.96 -8.52 -11.99
N VAL A 62 -19.06 -7.56 -11.79
CA VAL A 62 -17.96 -7.28 -12.75
C VAL A 62 -16.94 -8.41 -12.71
N ARG A 63 -16.69 -9.05 -13.87
CA ARG A 63 -15.71 -10.14 -14.02
C ARG A 63 -14.44 -9.71 -14.75
N ASN A 64 -14.62 -8.91 -15.80
CA ASN A 64 -13.54 -8.37 -16.64
C ASN A 64 -13.60 -6.85 -16.58
N PRO A 65 -13.08 -6.24 -15.51
CA PRO A 65 -13.09 -4.79 -15.36
C PRO A 65 -12.23 -4.10 -16.42
N SER A 66 -12.74 -3.01 -16.99
CA SER A 66 -12.12 -2.28 -18.09
C SER A 66 -12.32 -0.77 -18.02
N ALA A 67 -13.07 -0.26 -17.03
CA ALA A 67 -13.40 1.16 -16.96
C ALA A 67 -13.64 1.65 -15.51
N PRO A 68 -13.35 2.94 -15.22
CA PRO A 68 -13.52 3.54 -13.89
C PRO A 68 -14.91 3.37 -13.27
N GLU A 69 -15.97 3.41 -14.07
CA GLU A 69 -17.36 3.33 -13.59
C GLU A 69 -17.69 1.95 -13.01
N GLN A 70 -16.87 0.94 -13.28
CA GLN A 70 -17.02 -0.41 -12.74
C GLN A 70 -16.37 -0.54 -11.35
N VAL A 71 -15.59 0.45 -10.91
CA VAL A 71 -14.98 0.50 -9.59
C VAL A 71 -16.05 0.83 -8.54
N GLU A 72 -16.06 0.07 -7.45
CA GLU A 72 -16.87 0.36 -6.26
C GLU A 72 -16.14 1.34 -5.32
N VAL A 73 -14.87 1.06 -5.02
CA VAL A 73 -14.04 1.85 -4.10
C VAL A 73 -12.55 1.56 -4.30
N ILE A 74 -11.70 2.56 -4.14
CA ILE A 74 -10.26 2.40 -3.94
C ILE A 74 -9.95 2.62 -2.46
N ASP A 75 -9.41 1.59 -1.80
CA ASP A 75 -8.98 1.67 -0.40
C ASP A 75 -7.47 1.81 -0.30
N LEU A 76 -6.96 2.81 0.43
CA LEU A 76 -5.55 2.89 0.83
C LEU A 76 -5.34 2.53 2.30
N HIS A 77 -4.13 2.10 2.65
CA HIS A 77 -3.78 1.87 4.05
C HIS A 77 -3.75 3.21 4.81
N PRO A 78 -4.45 3.33 5.96
CA PRO A 78 -4.57 4.63 6.65
C PRO A 78 -3.22 5.20 7.12
N ARG A 79 -2.21 4.35 7.34
CA ARG A 79 -0.83 4.78 7.70
C ARG A 79 -0.08 5.47 6.55
N LEU A 80 -0.56 5.37 5.31
CA LEU A 80 -0.02 6.10 4.16
C LEU A 80 -0.36 7.59 4.22
N LEU A 81 -1.43 7.97 4.94
CA LEU A 81 -1.92 9.35 5.04
C LEU A 81 -1.14 10.19 6.06
N ASN A 82 0.14 9.86 6.28
CA ASN A 82 1.08 10.63 7.07
C ASN A 82 2.15 11.23 6.14
N ALA A 83 2.71 12.38 6.53
CA ALA A 83 3.71 13.12 5.76
C ALA A 83 4.91 12.24 5.34
N ASP A 84 5.41 11.39 6.24
CA ASP A 84 6.55 10.50 5.98
C ASP A 84 6.32 9.54 4.81
N TRP A 85 5.06 9.16 4.58
CA TRP A 85 4.67 8.18 3.58
C TRP A 85 3.98 8.81 2.37
N LYS A 86 3.79 10.13 2.34
CA LYS A 86 3.08 10.82 1.26
C LYS A 86 3.64 10.52 -0.14
N PRO A 87 4.97 10.48 -0.37
CA PRO A 87 5.51 10.11 -1.68
C PRO A 87 5.14 8.67 -2.09
N TYR A 88 5.10 7.75 -1.14
CA TYR A 88 4.69 6.37 -1.39
C TYR A 88 3.17 6.25 -1.55
N ALA A 89 2.39 6.99 -0.77
CA ALA A 89 0.94 7.05 -0.88
C ALA A 89 0.50 7.48 -2.29
N ALA A 90 1.17 8.49 -2.86
CA ALA A 90 0.89 8.95 -4.22
C ALA A 90 1.18 7.86 -5.27
N TRP A 91 2.29 7.13 -5.11
CA TRP A 91 2.61 6.00 -5.98
C TRP A 91 1.60 4.84 -5.84
N VAL A 92 1.16 4.52 -4.63
CA VAL A 92 0.11 3.49 -4.42
C VAL A 92 -1.22 3.95 -5.01
N MET A 93 -1.60 5.23 -4.85
CA MET A 93 -2.80 5.77 -5.48
C MET A 93 -2.71 5.68 -7.01
N HIS A 94 -1.58 6.07 -7.60
CA HIS A 94 -1.34 5.91 -9.04
C HIS A 94 -1.52 4.45 -9.49
N HIS A 95 -0.91 3.50 -8.78
CA HIS A 95 -1.06 2.06 -9.05
C HIS A 95 -2.53 1.63 -9.06
N GLU A 96 -3.33 2.07 -8.08
CA GLU A 96 -4.76 1.73 -8.01
C GLU A 96 -5.59 2.45 -9.09
N LEU A 97 -5.22 3.66 -9.49
CA LEU A 97 -5.88 4.37 -10.58
C LEU A 97 -5.59 3.71 -11.94
N VAL A 98 -4.38 3.19 -12.17
CA VAL A 98 -4.06 2.39 -13.36
C VAL A 98 -4.90 1.11 -13.39
N HIS A 99 -5.09 0.45 -12.23
CA HIS A 99 -6.05 -0.64 -12.12
C HIS A 99 -7.48 -0.20 -12.49
N ALA A 100 -7.94 0.94 -11.97
CA ALA A 100 -9.26 1.49 -12.25
C ALA A 100 -9.51 1.79 -13.74
N LEU A 101 -8.46 2.09 -14.50
CA LEU A 101 -8.49 2.27 -15.96
C LEU A 101 -8.55 0.95 -16.74
N GLY A 102 -8.60 -0.20 -16.06
CA GLY A 102 -8.80 -1.52 -16.68
C GLY A 102 -7.55 -2.38 -16.78
N TYR A 103 -6.38 -1.86 -16.44
CA TYR A 103 -5.13 -2.61 -16.43
C TYR A 103 -5.02 -3.43 -15.15
N THR A 104 -5.67 -4.59 -15.10
CA THR A 104 -5.79 -5.38 -13.86
C THR A 104 -4.70 -6.42 -13.66
N ALA A 105 -4.06 -6.87 -14.74
CA ALA A 105 -2.90 -7.75 -14.66
C ALA A 105 -1.63 -6.92 -14.48
N HIS A 106 -0.73 -7.34 -13.58
CA HIS A 106 0.60 -6.73 -13.42
C HIS A 106 1.58 -7.17 -14.53
N ASP A 107 1.12 -7.14 -15.79
CA ASP A 107 1.88 -7.49 -16.98
C ASP A 107 2.82 -6.36 -17.43
N SER A 108 3.51 -6.55 -18.56
CA SER A 108 4.46 -5.56 -19.09
C SER A 108 3.81 -4.20 -19.39
N THR A 109 2.56 -4.19 -19.85
CA THR A 109 1.83 -2.95 -20.15
C THR A 109 1.56 -2.20 -18.85
N PHE A 110 1.03 -2.88 -17.84
CA PHE A 110 0.83 -2.29 -16.52
C PHE A 110 2.13 -1.75 -15.94
N ARG A 111 3.22 -2.52 -16.01
CA ARG A 111 4.52 -2.10 -15.46
C ARG A 111 5.07 -0.88 -16.19
N SER A 112 4.91 -0.80 -17.51
CA SER A 112 5.32 0.38 -18.29
C SER A 112 4.56 1.63 -17.84
N LEU A 113 3.25 1.51 -17.60
CA LEU A 113 2.42 2.61 -17.10
C LEU A 113 2.80 3.00 -15.66
N GLU A 114 3.03 2.02 -14.79
CA GLU A 114 3.49 2.23 -13.41
C GLU A 114 4.83 2.96 -13.34
N GLU A 115 5.75 2.68 -14.27
CA GLU A 115 7.08 3.28 -14.38
C GLU A 115 7.06 4.74 -14.84
N LEU A 116 5.97 5.21 -15.47
CA LEU A 116 5.81 6.63 -15.83
C LEU A 116 5.71 7.54 -14.60
N TRP A 117 5.47 6.97 -13.41
CA TRP A 117 5.43 7.76 -12.18
C TRP A 117 6.77 8.49 -11.97
N PRO A 118 6.79 9.84 -11.84
CA PRO A 118 8.04 10.63 -11.90
C PRO A 118 9.08 10.32 -10.81
N SER A 119 8.66 9.67 -9.72
CA SER A 119 9.54 9.30 -8.61
C SER A 119 9.71 7.78 -8.52
N PRO A 120 10.76 7.20 -9.14
CA PRO A 120 11.10 5.78 -8.99
C PRO A 120 11.40 5.39 -7.54
N LYS A 121 11.81 6.36 -6.71
CA LYS A 121 12.08 6.14 -5.27
C LYS A 121 10.79 5.82 -4.51
N SER A 122 9.66 6.42 -4.90
CA SER A 122 8.38 6.21 -4.23
C SER A 122 7.97 4.74 -4.24
N GLY A 123 8.01 4.07 -5.40
CA GLY A 123 7.64 2.65 -5.50
C GLY A 123 8.55 1.72 -4.69
N LYS A 124 9.80 2.12 -4.43
CA LYS A 124 10.76 1.35 -3.62
C LYS A 124 10.50 1.43 -2.11
N MET A 125 9.63 2.34 -1.65
CA MET A 125 9.32 2.52 -0.23
C MET A 125 8.44 1.40 0.35
N GLY A 126 7.78 0.59 -0.49
CA GLY A 126 6.81 -0.41 -0.03
C GLY A 126 7.35 -1.49 0.91
N SER A 127 8.62 -1.88 0.75
CA SER A 127 9.29 -2.82 1.66
C SER A 127 9.46 -2.22 3.06
N SER A 128 9.94 -0.98 3.15
CA SER A 128 10.10 -0.25 4.42
C SER A 128 8.74 0.02 5.09
N PHE A 129 7.71 0.35 4.31
CA PHE A 129 6.35 0.52 4.84
C PHE A 129 5.80 -0.78 5.43
N THR A 130 6.00 -1.90 4.71
CA THR A 130 5.62 -3.24 5.18
C THR A 130 6.33 -3.59 6.49
N GLU A 131 7.64 -3.31 6.57
CA GLU A 131 8.44 -3.59 7.76
C GLU A 131 7.97 -2.77 8.95
N MET A 132 7.70 -1.47 8.76
CA MET A 132 7.11 -0.59 9.77
C MET A 132 5.77 -1.16 10.26
N LEU A 133 4.84 -1.50 9.38
CA LEU A 133 3.53 -2.05 9.78
C LEU A 133 3.66 -3.37 10.55
N ARG A 134 4.58 -4.24 10.14
CA ARG A 134 4.85 -5.51 10.83
C ARG A 134 5.46 -5.28 12.21
N LYS A 135 6.36 -4.30 12.34
CA LYS A 135 6.98 -3.93 13.62
C LYS A 135 5.95 -3.33 14.58
N GLU A 136 5.14 -2.36 14.15
CA GLU A 136 4.06 -1.77 14.96
C GLU A 136 3.08 -2.84 15.47
N LYS A 137 2.69 -3.78 14.60
CA LYS A 137 1.73 -4.82 14.99
C LYS A 137 2.34 -5.87 15.94
N SER A 138 3.66 -6.06 15.93
CA SER A 138 4.31 -7.19 16.60
C SER A 138 4.42 -7.01 18.09
N SER A 139 4.02 -8.02 18.87
CA SER A 139 4.21 -8.06 20.33
C SER A 139 5.58 -8.64 20.73
N TRP A 140 6.28 -9.26 19.78
CA TRP A 140 7.58 -9.91 19.98
C TRP A 140 8.53 -9.60 18.82
N LEU A 141 9.80 -9.39 19.13
CA LEU A 141 10.89 -9.41 18.18
C LEU A 141 11.68 -10.70 18.41
N TRP A 142 11.86 -11.50 17.35
CA TRP A 142 12.86 -12.56 17.38
C TRP A 142 14.16 -11.97 16.86
N VAL A 143 15.21 -12.00 17.68
CA VAL A 143 16.48 -11.34 17.39
C VAL A 143 17.61 -12.36 17.32
N CYS A 144 18.43 -12.25 16.28
CA CYS A 144 19.67 -13.01 16.19
C CYS A 144 20.77 -12.31 17.00
N ASN A 145 21.37 -12.99 17.96
CA ASN A 145 22.49 -12.44 18.75
C ASN A 145 23.82 -12.38 17.97
N THR A 146 23.87 -12.90 16.74
CA THR A 146 25.08 -12.92 15.90
C THR A 146 25.09 -11.79 14.86
N CYS A 147 23.95 -11.54 14.19
CA CYS A 147 23.85 -10.51 13.14
C CYS A 147 22.80 -9.43 13.45
N GLU A 148 22.24 -9.45 14.66
CA GLU A 148 21.27 -8.46 15.16
C GLU A 148 19.98 -8.34 14.34
N LYS A 149 19.77 -9.22 13.35
CA LYS A 149 18.57 -9.17 12.52
C LYS A 149 17.32 -9.42 13.35
N GLU A 150 16.37 -8.49 13.26
CA GLU A 150 15.06 -8.56 13.89
C GLU A 150 14.02 -9.22 12.96
N TYR A 151 13.14 -10.02 13.56
CA TYR A 151 11.97 -10.58 12.90
C TYR A 151 10.71 -10.28 13.73
N PRO A 152 9.91 -9.26 13.35
CA PRO A 152 8.68 -8.91 14.04
C PRO A 152 7.61 -10.02 14.02
N ARG A 153 7.07 -10.40 15.18
CA ARG A 153 6.10 -11.50 15.35
C ARG A 153 5.03 -11.21 16.39
N GLN A 154 3.89 -11.89 16.25
CA GLN A 154 2.78 -11.81 17.20
C GLN A 154 2.99 -12.69 18.43
N LYS A 155 3.83 -13.73 18.32
CA LYS A 155 4.06 -14.73 19.37
C LYS A 155 5.56 -14.94 19.56
N ALA A 156 5.96 -15.27 20.78
CA ALA A 156 7.30 -15.73 21.09
C ALA A 156 7.65 -17.01 20.30
N GLY A 157 8.91 -17.12 19.90
CA GLY A 157 9.49 -18.25 19.19
C GLY A 157 9.75 -19.44 20.11
N LYS A 158 10.09 -19.19 21.37
CA LYS A 158 10.48 -20.16 22.41
C LYS A 158 11.63 -21.06 21.96
N GLY A 159 12.66 -20.47 21.35
CA GLY A 159 13.85 -21.18 20.89
C GLY A 159 13.65 -22.10 19.67
N ARG A 160 12.48 -22.08 19.02
CA ARG A 160 12.16 -22.99 17.89
C ARG A 160 12.63 -22.52 16.52
N TYR A 161 13.08 -21.27 16.41
CA TYR A 161 13.38 -20.64 15.13
C TYR A 161 14.85 -20.25 15.05
N LEU A 162 15.43 -20.48 13.87
CA LEU A 162 16.81 -20.11 13.56
C LEU A 162 16.85 -18.85 12.71
N CYS A 163 17.91 -18.06 12.88
CA CYS A 163 18.23 -16.97 11.99
C CYS A 163 18.45 -17.48 10.57
N ARG A 164 17.86 -16.81 9.58
CA ARG A 164 17.98 -17.19 8.17
C ARG A 164 19.39 -16.98 7.60
N ILE A 165 20.19 -16.15 8.27
CA ILE A 165 21.56 -15.81 7.87
C ILE A 165 22.55 -16.67 8.66
N CYS A 166 22.55 -16.55 9.99
CA CYS A 166 23.57 -17.17 10.85
C CYS A 166 23.25 -18.61 11.29
N ARG A 167 22.01 -19.09 11.07
CA ARG A 167 21.53 -20.38 11.57
C ARG A 167 21.57 -20.55 13.10
N THR A 168 21.78 -19.49 13.86
CA THR A 168 21.72 -19.50 15.34
C THR A 168 20.28 -19.37 15.83
N VAL A 169 19.99 -19.94 17.02
CA VAL A 169 18.67 -19.87 17.65
C VAL A 169 18.32 -18.41 17.96
N LEU A 170 17.12 -17.98 17.56
CA LEU A 170 16.64 -16.62 17.80
C LEU A 170 16.19 -16.45 19.25
N VAL A 171 16.52 -15.29 19.82
CA VAL A 171 16.11 -14.88 21.17
C VAL A 171 14.81 -14.07 21.08
N ASP A 172 13.91 -14.30 22.03
CA ASP A 172 12.64 -13.58 22.14
C ASP A 172 12.81 -12.29 22.96
N LEU A 173 12.53 -11.14 22.35
CA LEU A 173 12.43 -9.86 23.03
C LEU A 173 10.99 -9.33 22.96
N PRO A 174 10.34 -8.98 24.09
CA PRO A 174 9.05 -8.31 24.06
C PRO A 174 9.12 -6.97 23.32
N ASN A 175 8.18 -6.75 22.39
CA ASN A 175 8.07 -5.48 21.70
C ASN A 175 7.00 -4.62 22.37
N LYS A 176 7.43 -3.59 23.12
CA LYS A 176 6.53 -2.69 23.85
C LYS A 176 5.70 -1.78 22.94
N ALA A 177 5.99 -1.72 21.63
CA ALA A 177 5.26 -0.89 20.67
C ALA A 177 3.78 -1.32 20.43
N SER A 178 3.31 -2.40 21.07
CA SER A 178 1.95 -2.94 20.94
C SER A 178 0.98 -2.56 22.07
N GLN A 179 1.38 -1.77 23.07
CA GLN A 179 0.47 -1.33 24.15
C GLN A 179 -0.11 0.04 23.85
#